data_AF-A0A7S1WMU5-F1
#
_entry.id   AF-A0A7S1WMU5-F1
#
_cell.length_a   1.000
_cell.length_b   1.000
_cell.length_c   1.000
_cell.angle_alpha   90.00
_cell.angle_beta   90.00
_cell.angle_gamma   90.00
#
_symmetry.space_group_name_H-M   'P 1'
#
loop_
_entity.id
_entity.type
_entity.pdbx_description
1 polymer ?
#
loop_
_entity_poly.entity_id
_entity_poly.type
_entity_poly.pdbx_seq_one_letter_code
_entity_poly.pdbx_strand_id
1 'polypeptide(L)'
;ADRPPVVVVLGNFSADDPFELQQASASPSQKLMEEQHLAMLQAKLSSAPPRLQHQVSSLEHVRKYEDRALQRQALDDIPVTFMDAVASEACEKEGYEIVFMRQVLRWFKHDFFKWTNAPKCEHCGSSDTKTVGATGPSQVEQQFGAGTVEVAECNMCGGQTRFPRYNDPSKLLESRNGRCGEWANCFTLVCRALGYEARHVHDWTDHVWTEVYSDSLRRWLHADSCEAALDTPLVYEQGWGKKLTYCIAFARDHVVDVTKRYTRKFDELLARRKEFSEQQLKQAVGAIDEFATDRALAELPEAG
;
A
#
# COMPACT_ATOMS: atom_id res chain seq x y z
N ALA A 1 7.39 32.83 21.14
CA ALA A 1 6.01 32.73 20.62
C ALA A 1 6.10 31.86 19.39
N ASP A 2 6.14 30.55 19.63
CA ASP A 2 6.40 29.55 18.60
C ASP A 2 5.12 29.31 17.80
N ARG A 3 5.15 29.63 16.51
CA ARG A 3 4.13 29.17 15.58
C ARG A 3 4.26 27.64 15.48
N PRO A 4 3.15 26.89 15.56
CA PRO A 4 3.18 25.47 15.22
C PRO A 4 3.66 25.30 13.77
N PRO A 5 4.32 24.17 13.44
CA PRO A 5 4.71 23.89 12.07
C PRO A 5 3.44 23.90 11.20
N VAL A 6 3.44 24.77 10.19
CA VAL A 6 2.41 24.76 9.16
C VAL A 6 2.60 23.46 8.41
N VAL A 7 1.74 22.48 8.66
CA VAL A 7 1.50 21.41 7.69
C VAL A 7 0.91 22.14 6.49
N VAL A 8 1.74 22.38 5.48
CA VAL A 8 1.24 22.77 4.17
C VAL A 8 0.57 21.51 3.62
N VAL A 9 -0.72 21.35 3.90
CA VAL A 9 -1.58 20.49 3.10
C VAL A 9 -1.58 21.14 1.72
N LEU A 10 -0.65 20.75 0.86
CA LEU A 10 -0.66 21.13 -0.55
C LEU A 10 -1.84 20.41 -1.20
N GLY A 11 -3.00 21.06 -1.12
CA GLY A 11 -4.20 20.73 -1.84
C GLY A 11 -5.04 21.98 -1.90
N ASN A 12 -4.87 22.78 -2.95
CA ASN A 12 -5.84 23.83 -3.26
C ASN A 12 -7.07 23.12 -3.85
N PHE A 13 -8.21 23.18 -3.16
CA PHE A 13 -9.43 22.42 -3.50
C PHE A 13 -10.32 23.13 -4.54
N SER A 14 -9.75 23.75 -5.57
CA SER A 14 -10.49 24.43 -6.65
C SER A 14 -10.26 23.73 -8.00
N ALA A 15 -11.29 23.67 -8.85
CA ALA A 15 -11.18 23.21 -10.24
C ALA A 15 -10.32 24.14 -11.12
N ASP A 16 -9.94 25.31 -10.59
CA ASP A 16 -9.06 26.30 -11.24
C ASP A 16 -7.75 26.48 -10.45
N ASP A 17 -7.08 25.39 -10.02
CA ASP A 17 -5.74 25.51 -9.42
C ASP A 17 -4.68 25.78 -10.52
N PRO A 18 -4.04 26.96 -10.55
CA PRO A 18 -2.97 27.25 -11.53
C PRO A 18 -1.71 26.38 -11.34
N PHE A 19 -1.64 25.57 -10.29
CA PHE A 19 -0.60 24.56 -10.05
C PHE A 19 -1.03 23.12 -10.38
N GLU A 20 -2.22 22.90 -10.95
CA GLU A 20 -2.50 21.65 -11.65
C GLU A 20 -1.53 21.54 -12.84
N LEU A 21 -0.44 20.80 -12.63
CA LEU A 21 0.27 20.18 -13.72
C LEU A 21 -0.73 19.24 -14.39
N GLN A 22 -1.34 19.69 -15.49
CA GLN A 22 -1.98 18.79 -16.44
C GLN A 22 -1.02 17.61 -16.62
N GLN A 23 -1.50 16.38 -16.39
CA GLN A 23 -0.75 15.17 -16.71
C GLN A 23 -0.43 15.23 -18.21
N ALA A 24 0.71 15.80 -18.55
CA ALA A 24 1.19 15.85 -19.91
C ALA A 24 1.46 14.40 -20.30
N SER A 25 0.86 13.95 -21.40
CA SER A 25 1.20 12.65 -21.97
C SER A 25 2.71 12.60 -22.18
N ALA A 26 3.37 11.55 -21.67
CA ALA A 26 4.82 11.40 -21.78
C ALA A 26 5.28 11.65 -23.23
N SER A 27 6.26 12.54 -23.39
CA SER A 27 6.84 12.84 -24.69
C SER A 27 7.47 11.59 -25.31
N PRO A 28 7.63 11.53 -26.65
CA PRO A 28 8.27 10.39 -27.31
C PRO A 28 9.67 10.05 -26.75
N SER A 29 10.44 11.06 -26.35
CA SER A 29 11.76 10.89 -25.74
C SER A 29 11.69 10.28 -24.33
N GLN A 30 10.72 10.68 -23.52
CA GLN A 30 10.48 10.08 -22.20
C GLN A 30 10.08 8.61 -22.31
N LYS A 31 9.23 8.27 -23.29
CA LYS A 31 8.84 6.87 -23.55
C LYS A 31 10.03 5.99 -23.95
N LEU A 32 10.90 6.49 -24.83
CA LEU A 32 12.10 5.76 -25.24
C LEU A 32 13.06 5.52 -24.06
N MET A 33 13.23 6.51 -23.18
CA MET A 33 14.06 6.39 -21.99
C MET A 33 13.49 5.36 -21.01
N GLU A 34 12.17 5.35 -20.79
CA GLU A 34 11.49 4.36 -19.95
C GLU A 34 11.64 2.94 -20.51
N GLU A 35 11.50 2.75 -21.82
CA GLU A 35 11.73 1.46 -22.50
C GLU A 35 13.18 0.96 -22.32
N GLN A 36 14.16 1.86 -22.45
CA GLN A 36 15.58 1.53 -22.24
C GLN A 36 15.86 1.12 -20.79
N HIS A 37 15.34 1.88 -19.82
CA HIS A 37 15.49 1.55 -18.40
C HIS A 37 14.85 0.20 -18.07
N LEU A 38 13.68 -0.09 -18.64
CA LEU A 38 12.99 -1.37 -18.45
C LEU A 38 13.78 -2.54 -19.04
N ALA A 39 14.35 -2.38 -20.24
CA ALA A 39 15.22 -3.38 -20.86
C ALA A 39 16.48 -3.66 -20.02
N MET A 40 17.08 -2.60 -19.45
CA MET A 40 18.22 -2.74 -18.54
C MET A 40 17.83 -3.48 -17.25
N LEU A 41 16.67 -3.17 -16.66
CA LEU A 41 16.16 -3.89 -15.50
C LEU A 41 15.94 -5.37 -15.82
N GLN A 42 15.32 -5.70 -16.94
CA GLN A 42 15.11 -7.07 -17.40
C GLN A 42 16.44 -7.83 -17.57
N ALA A 43 17.45 -7.18 -18.16
CA ALA A 43 18.78 -7.77 -18.30
C ALA A 43 19.43 -8.05 -16.93
N LYS A 44 19.35 -7.09 -15.99
CA LYS A 44 19.88 -7.24 -14.62
C LYS A 44 19.16 -8.36 -13.85
N LEU A 45 17.86 -8.54 -14.06
CA LEU A 45 17.04 -9.56 -13.39
C LEU A 45 17.00 -10.91 -14.12
N SER A 46 17.57 -11.02 -15.31
CA SER A 46 17.49 -12.24 -16.15
C SER A 46 18.00 -13.51 -15.45
N SER A 47 18.99 -13.38 -14.56
CA SER A 47 19.55 -14.49 -13.77
C SER A 47 18.94 -14.59 -12.36
N ALA A 48 18.06 -13.66 -11.98
CA ALA A 48 17.42 -13.67 -10.68
C ALA A 48 16.32 -14.75 -10.61
N PRO A 49 16.11 -15.38 -9.45
CA PRO A 49 14.97 -16.27 -9.20
C PRO A 49 13.61 -15.64 -9.61
N PRO A 50 12.64 -16.44 -10.10
CA PRO A 50 11.33 -15.92 -10.57
C PRO A 50 10.59 -15.05 -9.54
N ARG A 51 10.64 -15.42 -8.26
CA ARG A 51 10.02 -14.63 -7.19
C ARG A 51 10.58 -13.20 -7.10
N LEU A 52 11.87 -13.02 -7.36
CA LEU A 52 12.54 -11.72 -7.38
C LEU A 52 12.18 -10.94 -8.65
N GLN A 53 12.13 -11.60 -9.80
CA GLN A 53 11.68 -10.98 -11.05
C GLN A 53 10.24 -10.45 -10.92
N HIS A 54 9.35 -11.21 -10.28
CA HIS A 54 7.96 -10.80 -10.07
C HIS A 54 7.81 -9.57 -9.17
N GLN A 55 8.81 -9.18 -8.37
CA GLN A 55 8.71 -7.99 -7.53
C GLN A 55 8.59 -6.68 -8.32
N VAL A 56 8.94 -6.68 -9.62
CA VAL A 56 8.69 -5.54 -10.52
C VAL A 56 7.19 -5.20 -10.57
N SER A 57 6.31 -6.20 -10.52
CA SER A 57 4.85 -5.97 -10.48
C SER A 57 4.40 -5.24 -9.21
N SER A 58 5.05 -5.49 -8.07
CA SER A 58 4.78 -4.76 -6.83
C SER A 58 5.19 -3.28 -6.95
N LEU A 59 6.30 -3.00 -7.64
CA LEU A 59 6.74 -1.64 -7.93
C LEU A 59 5.76 -0.93 -8.88
N GLU A 60 5.30 -1.60 -9.94
CA GLU A 60 4.29 -1.02 -10.83
C GLU A 60 2.96 -0.78 -10.12
N HIS A 61 2.59 -1.68 -9.20
CA HIS A 61 1.36 -1.54 -8.41
C HIS A 61 1.37 -0.26 -7.56
N VAL A 62 2.47 0.04 -6.86
CA VAL A 62 2.51 1.23 -5.98
C VAL A 62 2.48 2.56 -6.76
N ARG A 63 2.78 2.56 -8.07
CA ARG A 63 2.58 3.76 -8.91
C ARG A 63 1.12 4.16 -9.04
N LYS A 64 0.18 3.22 -8.91
CA LYS A 64 -1.26 3.53 -8.97
C LYS A 64 -1.66 4.55 -7.91
N TYR A 65 -0.95 4.57 -6.77
CA TYR A 65 -1.23 5.53 -5.70
C TYR A 65 -0.83 6.97 -6.05
N GLU A 66 -0.07 7.19 -7.14
CA GLU A 66 0.35 8.52 -7.62
C GLU A 66 -0.66 9.16 -8.57
N ASP A 67 -1.72 8.44 -8.96
CA ASP A 67 -2.83 9.01 -9.73
C ASP A 67 -3.56 10.08 -8.89
N ARG A 68 -3.52 11.33 -9.36
CA ARG A 68 -4.09 12.49 -8.68
C ARG A 68 -5.61 12.45 -8.60
N ALA A 69 -6.29 11.94 -9.63
CA ALA A 69 -7.74 11.80 -9.60
C ALA A 69 -8.15 10.77 -8.55
N LEU A 70 -7.39 9.67 -8.44
CA LEU A 70 -7.62 8.64 -7.44
C LEU A 70 -7.30 9.11 -6.02
N GLN A 71 -6.20 9.85 -5.83
CA GLN A 71 -5.90 10.51 -4.55
C GLN A 71 -7.03 11.46 -4.15
N ARG A 72 -7.58 12.22 -5.11
CA ARG A 72 -8.69 13.12 -4.83
C ARG A 72 -9.94 12.36 -4.40
N GLN A 73 -10.28 11.28 -5.09
CA GLN A 73 -11.40 10.41 -4.70
C GLN A 73 -11.23 9.87 -3.27
N ALA A 74 -10.01 9.49 -2.89
CA ALA A 74 -9.74 9.06 -1.51
C ALA A 74 -9.92 10.22 -0.50
N LEU A 75 -9.46 11.43 -0.82
CA LEU A 75 -9.61 12.60 0.05
C LEU A 75 -11.06 12.98 0.34
N ASP A 76 -11.97 12.77 -0.62
CA ASP A 76 -13.39 13.10 -0.45
C ASP A 76 -14.05 12.27 0.69
N ASP A 77 -13.48 11.10 1.04
CA ASP A 77 -13.99 10.22 2.10
C ASP A 77 -13.32 10.45 3.47
N ILE A 78 -12.12 11.04 3.51
CA ILE A 78 -11.32 11.14 4.75
C ILE A 78 -11.79 12.33 5.60
N PRO A 79 -12.19 12.14 6.88
CA PRO A 79 -12.64 13.24 7.74
C PRO A 79 -11.44 14.02 8.31
N VAL A 80 -10.65 14.64 7.43
CA VAL A 80 -9.39 15.33 7.76
C VAL A 80 -9.58 16.40 8.84
N THR A 81 -10.66 17.17 8.78
CA THR A 81 -10.93 18.25 9.76
C THR A 81 -11.13 17.72 11.17
N PHE A 82 -11.80 16.58 11.34
CA PHE A 82 -11.95 15.93 12.64
C PHE A 82 -10.60 15.41 13.15
N MET A 83 -9.83 14.75 12.28
CA MET A 83 -8.52 14.20 12.63
C MET A 83 -7.53 15.30 13.02
N ASP A 84 -7.50 16.41 12.28
CA ASP A 84 -6.68 17.59 12.54
C ASP A 84 -7.04 18.25 13.89
N ALA A 85 -8.33 18.43 14.18
CA ALA A 85 -8.76 18.98 15.46
C ALA A 85 -8.27 18.13 16.66
N VAL A 86 -8.43 16.81 16.57
CA VAL A 86 -7.97 15.87 17.61
C VAL A 86 -6.45 15.87 17.72
N ALA A 87 -5.74 15.90 16.59
CA ALA A 87 -4.28 15.91 16.57
C ALA A 87 -3.71 17.21 17.14
N SER A 88 -4.31 18.35 16.81
CA SER A 88 -3.94 19.67 17.31
C SER A 88 -4.12 19.79 18.83
N GLU A 89 -5.19 19.24 19.40
CA GLU A 89 -5.42 19.26 20.85
C GLU A 89 -4.42 18.38 21.63
N ALA A 90 -4.04 17.23 21.07
CA ALA A 90 -3.16 16.28 21.73
C ALA A 90 -1.66 16.42 21.36
N CYS A 91 -1.32 17.36 20.46
CA CYS A 91 0.02 17.44 19.86
C CYS A 91 1.15 17.63 20.87
N GLU A 92 0.91 18.37 21.97
CA GLU A 92 1.94 18.65 22.98
C GLU A 92 2.42 17.39 23.72
N LYS A 93 1.58 16.36 23.80
CA LYS A 93 1.90 15.13 24.56
C LYS A 93 2.57 14.06 23.72
N GLU A 94 2.13 13.90 22.47
CA GLU A 94 2.48 12.73 21.65
C GLU A 94 2.98 13.09 20.24
N GLY A 95 2.96 14.37 19.86
CA GLY A 95 3.32 14.85 18.53
C GLY A 95 2.15 14.79 17.54
N TYR A 96 1.94 15.88 16.79
CA TYR A 96 0.83 16.01 15.84
C TYR A 96 0.77 14.85 14.84
N GLU A 97 1.86 14.54 14.14
CA GLU A 97 1.90 13.49 13.11
C GLU A 97 1.49 12.11 13.63
N ILE A 98 1.92 11.79 14.86
CA ILE A 98 1.62 10.51 15.51
C ILE A 98 0.15 10.42 15.88
N VAL A 99 -0.40 11.48 16.48
CA VAL A 99 -1.83 11.50 16.82
C VAL A 99 -2.68 11.45 15.56
N PHE A 100 -2.36 12.27 14.56
CA PHE A 100 -3.08 12.32 13.29
C PHE A 100 -3.11 10.95 12.61
N MET A 101 -1.96 10.30 12.42
CA MET A 101 -1.90 8.98 11.78
C MET A 101 -2.64 7.90 12.58
N ARG A 102 -2.66 7.97 13.92
CA ARG A 102 -3.50 7.06 14.72
C ARG A 102 -4.99 7.30 14.51
N GLN A 103 -5.44 8.55 14.31
CA GLN A 103 -6.83 8.82 13.96
C GLN A 103 -7.17 8.29 12.57
N VAL A 104 -6.26 8.43 11.59
CA VAL A 104 -6.41 7.83 10.25
C VAL A 104 -6.56 6.31 10.33
N LEU A 105 -5.68 5.63 11.08
CA LEU A 105 -5.75 4.18 11.29
C LEU A 105 -7.06 3.74 11.97
N ARG A 106 -7.50 4.48 13.00
CA ARG A 106 -8.76 4.19 13.71
C ARG A 106 -9.97 4.35 12.80
N TRP A 107 -10.07 5.48 12.11
CA TRP A 107 -11.15 5.72 11.14
C TRP A 107 -11.17 4.64 10.05
N PHE A 108 -10.00 4.30 9.51
CA PHE A 108 -9.92 3.29 8.46
C PHE A 108 -10.48 1.94 8.94
N LYS A 109 -10.10 1.50 10.15
CA LYS A 109 -10.52 0.22 10.72
C LYS A 109 -11.95 0.18 11.21
N HIS A 110 -12.43 1.25 11.82
CA HIS A 110 -13.68 1.24 12.58
C HIS A 110 -14.86 1.83 11.79
N ASP A 111 -14.59 2.71 10.83
CA ASP A 111 -15.63 3.49 10.14
C ASP A 111 -15.62 3.24 8.62
N PHE A 112 -14.44 3.17 8.01
CA PHE A 112 -14.31 3.13 6.56
C PHE A 112 -14.32 1.71 5.97
N PHE A 113 -13.41 0.83 6.42
CA PHE A 113 -13.12 -0.44 5.76
C PHE A 113 -13.52 -1.65 6.62
N LYS A 114 -13.95 -2.74 5.98
CA LYS A 114 -14.53 -3.92 6.67
C LYS A 114 -13.79 -5.21 6.38
N TRP A 115 -13.53 -5.98 7.42
CA TRP A 115 -12.91 -7.29 7.29
C TRP A 115 -13.94 -8.29 6.77
N THR A 116 -13.60 -9.03 5.71
CA THR A 116 -14.50 -9.98 5.07
C THR A 116 -13.82 -11.32 4.85
N ASN A 117 -14.21 -12.32 5.65
CA ASN A 117 -13.84 -13.72 5.43
C ASN A 117 -14.76 -14.38 4.39
N ALA A 118 -16.07 -14.11 4.49
CA ALA A 118 -17.08 -14.47 3.51
C ALA A 118 -18.06 -13.28 3.38
N PRO A 119 -18.47 -12.90 2.16
CA PRO A 119 -19.38 -11.78 1.94
C PRO A 119 -20.79 -12.10 2.48
N LYS A 120 -21.56 -11.07 2.85
CA LYS A 120 -22.99 -11.24 3.13
C LYS A 120 -23.72 -11.73 1.88
N CYS A 121 -24.76 -12.52 2.06
CA CYS A 121 -25.57 -13.03 0.96
C CYS A 121 -26.25 -11.87 0.20
N GLU A 122 -26.01 -11.78 -1.11
CA GLU A 122 -26.65 -10.79 -1.99
C GLU A 122 -28.17 -10.99 -2.12
N HIS A 123 -28.67 -12.21 -1.89
CA HIS A 123 -30.10 -12.51 -2.04
C HIS A 123 -30.93 -12.18 -0.80
N CYS A 124 -30.41 -12.42 0.41
CA CYS A 124 -31.17 -12.29 1.65
C CYS A 124 -30.50 -11.40 2.72
N GLY A 125 -29.28 -10.90 2.47
CA GLY A 125 -28.54 -10.05 3.39
C GLY A 125 -27.93 -10.76 4.60
N SER A 126 -28.13 -12.08 4.75
CA SER A 126 -27.58 -12.86 5.86
C SER A 126 -26.05 -12.82 5.87
N SER A 127 -25.46 -12.70 7.06
CA SER A 127 -24.04 -12.89 7.30
C SER A 127 -23.65 -14.34 7.56
N ASP A 128 -24.61 -15.26 7.63
CA ASP A 128 -24.37 -16.69 7.75
C ASP A 128 -24.09 -17.30 6.38
N THR A 129 -22.89 -17.00 5.89
CA THR A 129 -22.34 -17.48 4.62
C THR A 129 -20.99 -18.15 4.84
N LYS A 130 -20.66 -19.10 3.97
CA LYS A 130 -19.38 -19.81 4.00
C LYS A 130 -18.79 -19.86 2.60
N THR A 131 -17.50 -19.55 2.49
CA THR A 131 -16.76 -19.75 1.23
C THR A 131 -16.72 -21.24 0.88
N VAL A 132 -17.30 -21.61 -0.25
CA VAL A 132 -17.42 -23.00 -0.75
C VAL A 132 -16.50 -23.31 -1.92
N GLY A 133 -15.93 -22.29 -2.56
CA GLY A 133 -15.00 -22.48 -3.66
C GLY A 133 -14.51 -21.17 -4.26
N ALA A 134 -13.89 -21.27 -5.43
CA ALA A 134 -13.45 -20.13 -6.21
C ALA A 134 -13.74 -20.37 -7.70
N THR A 135 -13.88 -19.28 -8.44
CA THR A 135 -14.14 -19.27 -9.88
C THR A 135 -13.34 -18.17 -10.57
N GLY A 136 -13.35 -18.19 -11.90
CA GLY A 136 -12.71 -17.17 -12.72
C GLY A 136 -13.41 -15.81 -12.58
N PRO A 137 -12.65 -14.71 -12.64
CA PRO A 137 -13.20 -13.37 -12.72
C PRO A 137 -13.88 -13.12 -14.07
N SER A 138 -15.01 -12.42 -14.05
CA SER A 138 -15.66 -11.84 -15.23
C SER A 138 -14.78 -10.74 -15.84
N GLN A 139 -15.09 -10.30 -17.06
CA GLN A 139 -14.34 -9.24 -17.73
C GLN A 139 -14.32 -7.94 -16.90
N VAL A 140 -15.43 -7.57 -16.28
CA VAL A 140 -15.52 -6.38 -15.42
C VAL A 140 -14.67 -6.55 -14.16
N GLU A 141 -14.71 -7.73 -13.52
CA GLU A 141 -13.88 -7.98 -12.33
C GLU A 141 -12.38 -7.97 -12.66
N GLN A 142 -11.98 -8.48 -13.82
CA GLN A 142 -10.60 -8.45 -14.32
C GLN A 142 -10.10 -7.02 -14.56
N GLN A 143 -10.96 -6.11 -15.05
CA GLN A 143 -10.61 -4.70 -15.24
C GLN A 143 -10.19 -4.02 -13.91
N PHE A 144 -10.75 -4.47 -12.79
CA PHE A 144 -10.38 -4.01 -11.44
C PHE A 144 -9.32 -4.90 -10.76
N GLY A 145 -8.56 -5.65 -11.56
CA GLY A 145 -7.41 -6.43 -11.09
C GLY A 145 -7.76 -7.66 -10.26
N ALA A 146 -9.00 -8.17 -10.33
CA ALA A 146 -9.33 -9.42 -9.66
C ALA A 146 -8.71 -10.61 -10.42
N GLY A 147 -7.81 -11.34 -9.76
CA GLY A 147 -7.24 -12.59 -10.28
C GLY A 147 -8.08 -13.83 -9.96
N THR A 148 -8.77 -13.79 -8.81
CA THR A 148 -9.60 -14.89 -8.31
C THR A 148 -10.89 -14.33 -7.73
N VAL A 149 -11.99 -15.06 -7.90
CA VAL A 149 -13.27 -14.75 -7.26
C VAL A 149 -13.67 -15.90 -6.36
N GLU A 150 -13.75 -15.64 -5.06
CA GLU A 150 -14.28 -16.61 -4.11
C GLU A 150 -15.81 -16.69 -4.23
N VAL A 151 -16.37 -17.86 -3.97
CA VAL A 151 -17.81 -18.08 -3.98
C VAL A 151 -18.24 -18.49 -2.58
N ALA A 152 -19.13 -17.72 -1.98
CA ALA A 152 -19.74 -18.02 -0.70
C ALA A 152 -21.18 -18.47 -0.86
N GLU A 153 -21.57 -19.51 -0.13
CA GLU A 153 -22.92 -20.03 -0.09
C GLU A 153 -23.61 -19.63 1.22
N CYS A 154 -24.87 -19.23 1.13
CA CYS A 154 -25.66 -18.83 2.29
C CYS A 154 -26.38 -20.02 2.92
N ASN A 155 -26.18 -20.21 4.22
CA ASN A 155 -26.85 -21.29 4.97
C ASN A 155 -28.36 -21.06 5.15
N MET A 156 -28.83 -19.82 4.97
CA MET A 156 -30.24 -19.46 5.17
C MET A 156 -31.11 -19.67 3.93
N CYS A 157 -30.57 -19.40 2.73
CA CYS A 157 -31.34 -19.48 1.48
C CYS A 157 -30.69 -20.30 0.37
N GLY A 158 -29.49 -20.84 0.58
CA GLY A 158 -28.72 -21.56 -0.44
C GLY A 158 -28.17 -20.69 -1.57
N GLY A 159 -28.39 -19.37 -1.53
CA GLY A 159 -27.91 -18.44 -2.54
C GLY A 159 -26.39 -18.31 -2.53
N GLN A 160 -25.79 -18.15 -3.70
CA GLN A 160 -24.34 -17.98 -3.87
C GLN A 160 -23.99 -16.52 -4.13
N THR A 161 -22.95 -16.04 -3.47
CA THR A 161 -22.44 -14.67 -3.60
C THR A 161 -20.98 -14.70 -4.01
N ARG A 162 -20.64 -13.86 -4.97
CA ARG A 162 -19.27 -13.71 -5.48
C ARG A 162 -18.48 -12.76 -4.59
N PHE A 163 -17.20 -13.06 -4.40
CA PHE A 163 -16.26 -12.21 -3.68
C PHE A 163 -14.97 -12.04 -4.47
N PRO A 164 -14.93 -11.08 -5.40
CA PRO A 164 -13.75 -10.80 -6.20
C PRO A 164 -12.64 -10.22 -5.33
N ARG A 165 -11.43 -10.80 -5.41
CA ARG A 165 -10.24 -10.28 -4.73
C ARG A 165 -9.63 -9.15 -5.56
N TYR A 166 -10.21 -7.95 -5.47
CA TYR A 166 -9.78 -6.79 -6.26
C TYR A 166 -8.39 -6.32 -5.85
N ASN A 167 -7.59 -5.94 -6.86
CA ASN A 167 -6.31 -5.30 -6.63
C ASN A 167 -6.31 -3.83 -7.08
N ASP A 168 -7.38 -3.33 -7.69
CA ASP A 168 -7.46 -1.92 -8.06
C ASP A 168 -7.90 -1.04 -6.88
N PRO A 169 -7.07 -0.06 -6.42
CA PRO A 169 -7.41 0.77 -5.27
C PRO A 169 -8.69 1.59 -5.47
N SER A 170 -9.02 1.99 -6.71
CA SER A 170 -10.26 2.72 -7.00
C SER A 170 -11.49 1.89 -6.65
N LYS A 171 -11.45 0.58 -6.95
CA LYS A 171 -12.53 -0.34 -6.61
C LYS A 171 -12.59 -0.63 -5.11
N LEU A 172 -11.46 -0.55 -4.41
CA LEU A 172 -11.41 -0.75 -2.96
C LEU A 172 -12.00 0.44 -2.19
N LEU A 173 -11.89 1.68 -2.71
CA LEU A 173 -12.60 2.84 -2.16
C LEU A 173 -14.13 2.67 -2.24
N GLU A 174 -14.62 2.00 -3.29
CA GLU A 174 -16.04 1.70 -3.48
C GLU A 174 -16.49 0.50 -2.63
N SER A 175 -15.77 -0.62 -2.71
CA SER A 175 -16.17 -1.87 -2.04
C SER A 175 -16.01 -1.80 -0.52
N ARG A 176 -14.99 -1.06 -0.04
CA ARG A 176 -14.67 -0.83 1.37
C ARG A 176 -14.56 -2.11 2.20
N ASN A 177 -14.14 -3.21 1.58
CA ASN A 177 -14.04 -4.48 2.27
C ASN A 177 -12.99 -5.41 1.66
N GLY A 178 -12.49 -6.34 2.48
CA GLY A 178 -11.46 -7.28 2.06
C GLY A 178 -10.72 -7.93 3.24
N ARG A 179 -9.53 -8.46 2.95
CA ARG A 179 -8.56 -8.97 3.94
C ARG A 179 -7.28 -8.13 3.87
N CYS A 180 -6.21 -8.56 4.56
CA CYS A 180 -4.97 -7.79 4.69
C CYS A 180 -4.46 -7.19 3.37
N GLY A 181 -4.53 -7.94 2.25
CA GLY A 181 -4.21 -7.46 0.91
C GLY A 181 -4.97 -6.18 0.51
N GLU A 182 -6.30 -6.24 0.49
CA GLU A 182 -7.14 -5.08 0.15
C GLU A 182 -7.03 -3.95 1.17
N TRP A 183 -6.90 -4.30 2.45
CA TRP A 183 -6.75 -3.33 3.54
C TRP A 183 -5.47 -2.50 3.40
N ALA A 184 -4.32 -3.14 3.21
CA ALA A 184 -3.04 -2.44 3.06
C ALA A 184 -2.96 -1.67 1.73
N ASN A 185 -3.53 -2.23 0.65
CA ASN A 185 -3.58 -1.59 -0.66
C ASN A 185 -4.37 -0.26 -0.60
N CYS A 186 -5.61 -0.31 -0.11
CA CYS A 186 -6.45 0.88 0.03
C CYS A 186 -5.89 1.88 1.07
N PHE A 187 -5.37 1.39 2.20
CA PHE A 187 -4.79 2.28 3.21
C PHE A 187 -3.51 2.99 2.73
N THR A 188 -2.70 2.34 1.88
CA THR A 188 -1.51 2.99 1.30
C THR A 188 -1.92 4.11 0.35
N LEU A 189 -2.98 3.92 -0.45
CA LEU A 189 -3.57 5.02 -1.23
C LEU A 189 -4.01 6.19 -0.32
N VAL A 190 -4.72 5.89 0.78
CA VAL A 190 -5.14 6.91 1.76
C VAL A 190 -3.93 7.71 2.29
N CYS A 191 -2.83 7.03 2.64
CA CYS A 191 -1.61 7.70 3.10
C CYS A 191 -1.02 8.61 2.03
N ARG A 192 -0.96 8.15 0.77
CA ARG A 192 -0.45 8.94 -0.37
C ARG A 192 -1.35 10.13 -0.67
N ALA A 193 -2.66 9.97 -0.60
CA ALA A 193 -3.65 11.02 -0.79
C ALA A 193 -3.52 12.13 0.27
N LEU A 194 -3.19 11.76 1.51
CA LEU A 194 -2.89 12.70 2.61
C LEU A 194 -1.50 13.36 2.51
N GLY A 195 -0.70 13.00 1.50
CA GLY A 195 0.62 13.58 1.27
C GLY A 195 1.78 12.89 2.02
N TYR A 196 1.54 11.79 2.72
CA TYR A 196 2.63 11.04 3.38
C TYR A 196 3.47 10.30 2.36
N GLU A 197 4.81 10.34 2.50
CA GLU A 197 5.66 9.33 1.89
C GLU A 197 5.28 7.96 2.48
N ALA A 198 4.91 7.02 1.62
CA ALA A 198 4.37 5.74 2.03
C ALA A 198 4.99 4.58 1.24
N ARG A 199 5.21 3.47 1.93
CA ARG A 199 5.64 2.19 1.34
C ARG A 199 4.59 1.14 1.58
N HIS A 200 4.32 0.32 0.57
CA HIS A 200 3.57 -0.93 0.73
C HIS A 200 4.57 -2.06 1.05
N VAL A 201 4.44 -2.69 2.22
CA VAL A 201 5.38 -3.71 2.70
C VAL A 201 4.80 -5.11 2.50
N HIS A 202 5.57 -5.96 1.84
CA HIS A 202 5.22 -7.34 1.56
C HIS A 202 6.00 -8.28 2.48
N ASP A 203 5.32 -8.89 3.43
CA ASP A 203 5.81 -10.05 4.16
C ASP A 203 5.48 -11.32 3.39
N TRP A 204 6.53 -12.01 2.98
CA TRP A 204 6.44 -13.22 2.18
C TRP A 204 5.92 -14.45 2.92
N THR A 205 5.57 -14.29 4.20
CA THR A 205 4.78 -15.23 5.01
C THR A 205 3.30 -14.84 5.07
N ASP A 206 2.76 -14.34 3.96
CA ASP A 206 1.33 -14.05 3.73
C ASP A 206 0.77 -12.92 4.61
N HIS A 207 1.45 -11.77 4.64
CA HIS A 207 0.88 -10.54 5.20
C HIS A 207 1.42 -9.30 4.49
N VAL A 208 0.67 -8.20 4.57
CA VAL A 208 1.06 -6.90 4.00
C VAL A 208 0.62 -5.77 4.93
N TRP A 209 1.35 -4.66 4.89
CA TRP A 209 1.05 -3.46 5.67
C TRP A 209 1.69 -2.22 5.01
N THR A 210 1.59 -1.06 5.66
CA THR A 210 2.13 0.20 5.17
C THR A 210 3.27 0.69 6.08
N GLU A 211 4.31 1.30 5.53
CA GLU A 211 5.17 2.22 6.29
C GLU A 211 4.90 3.65 5.85
N VAL A 212 4.88 4.59 6.80
CA VAL A 212 4.77 6.03 6.52
C VAL A 212 5.99 6.76 7.06
N TYR A 213 6.54 7.73 6.31
CA TYR A 213 7.63 8.55 6.82
C TYR A 213 7.08 9.62 7.77
N SER A 214 7.75 9.80 8.91
CA SER A 214 7.48 10.89 9.84
C SER A 214 8.60 11.92 9.73
N ASP A 215 8.26 13.14 9.34
CA ASP A 215 9.20 14.26 9.24
C ASP A 215 9.67 14.68 10.63
N SER A 216 8.76 14.73 11.60
CA SER A 216 9.07 15.06 12.99
C SER A 216 10.06 14.08 13.63
N LEU A 217 9.96 12.78 13.35
CA LEU A 217 10.85 11.74 13.88
C LEU A 217 12.00 11.37 12.94
N ARG A 218 12.01 11.91 11.71
CA ARG A 218 12.98 11.63 10.65
C ARG A 218 13.19 10.14 10.37
N ARG A 219 12.11 9.37 10.42
CA ARG A 219 12.16 7.91 10.19
C ARG A 219 10.82 7.37 9.70
N TRP A 220 10.90 6.20 9.09
CA TRP A 220 9.73 5.40 8.74
C TRP A 220 9.08 4.78 9.99
N LEU A 221 7.75 4.88 10.04
CA LEU A 221 6.88 4.27 11.03
C LEU A 221 6.12 3.11 10.39
N HIS A 222 6.04 1.99 11.10
CA HIS A 222 5.15 0.90 10.74
C HIS A 222 3.69 1.33 10.95
N ALA A 223 2.81 1.08 10.00
CA ALA A 223 1.37 1.32 10.10
C ALA A 223 0.59 0.10 9.56
N ASP A 224 -0.07 -0.63 10.45
CA ASP A 224 -0.94 -1.75 10.09
C ASP A 224 -2.40 -1.34 10.26
N SER A 225 -3.08 -1.13 9.12
CA SER A 225 -4.49 -0.72 9.09
C SER A 225 -5.43 -1.83 9.57
N CYS A 226 -5.07 -3.11 9.39
CA CYS A 226 -5.88 -4.22 9.89
C CYS A 226 -5.93 -4.22 11.41
N GLU A 227 -4.81 -3.83 12.05
CA GLU A 227 -4.67 -3.79 13.51
C GLU A 227 -4.97 -2.42 14.12
N ALA A 228 -5.07 -1.36 13.30
CA ALA A 228 -5.04 0.04 13.73
C ALA A 228 -3.81 0.34 14.62
N ALA A 229 -2.66 -0.22 14.22
CA ALA A 229 -1.43 -0.19 15.00
C ALA A 229 -0.38 0.70 14.32
N LEU A 230 0.21 1.63 15.08
CA LEU A 230 1.26 2.53 14.63
C LEU A 230 2.54 2.30 15.44
N ASP A 231 3.66 2.22 14.73
CA ASP A 231 5.02 2.10 15.27
C ASP A 231 5.25 0.91 16.21
N THR A 232 4.58 -0.22 15.93
CA THR A 232 4.69 -1.48 16.65
C THR A 232 5.23 -2.61 15.74
N PRO A 233 6.42 -2.49 15.15
CA PRO A 233 6.91 -3.43 14.12
C PRO A 233 7.10 -4.87 14.62
N LEU A 234 7.16 -5.10 15.93
CA LEU A 234 7.31 -6.45 16.51
C LEU A 234 5.98 -7.17 16.74
N VAL A 235 4.85 -6.57 16.35
CA VAL A 235 3.52 -7.18 16.47
C VAL A 235 3.46 -8.55 15.77
N TYR A 236 4.18 -8.73 14.66
CA TYR A 236 4.18 -9.97 13.90
C TYR A 236 5.05 -11.07 14.55
N GLU A 237 6.33 -10.79 14.82
CA GLU A 237 7.25 -11.79 15.38
C GLU A 237 6.94 -12.08 16.86
N GLN A 238 6.75 -11.04 17.68
CA GLN A 238 6.56 -11.19 19.12
C GLN A 238 5.08 -11.32 19.50
N GLY A 239 4.19 -10.59 18.83
CA GLY A 239 2.75 -10.67 19.09
C GLY A 239 2.14 -11.95 18.53
N TRP A 240 2.22 -12.15 17.22
CA TRP A 240 1.59 -13.31 16.55
C TRP A 240 2.47 -14.56 16.52
N GLY A 241 3.75 -14.45 16.88
CA GLY A 241 4.69 -15.57 16.80
C GLY A 241 5.09 -15.93 15.37
N LYS A 242 4.86 -15.05 14.37
CA LYS A 242 5.17 -15.32 12.96
C LYS A 242 6.65 -15.64 12.79
N LYS A 243 6.95 -16.64 11.96
CA LYS A 243 8.31 -17.00 11.55
C LYS A 243 8.66 -16.28 10.26
N LEU A 244 8.82 -14.96 10.35
CA LEU A 244 9.12 -14.08 9.20
C LEU A 244 10.34 -14.57 8.40
N THR A 245 10.34 -14.29 7.10
CA THR A 245 11.43 -14.57 6.17
C THR A 245 11.90 -13.30 5.47
N TYR A 246 11.08 -12.69 4.62
CA TYR A 246 11.42 -11.48 3.88
C TYR A 246 10.28 -10.47 4.00
N CYS A 247 10.61 -9.23 4.32
CA CYS A 247 9.73 -8.09 4.33
C CYS A 247 10.33 -7.03 3.40
N ILE A 248 9.76 -6.89 2.21
CA ILE A 248 10.24 -5.96 1.17
C ILE A 248 9.25 -4.80 1.05
N ALA A 249 9.75 -3.57 1.15
CA ALA A 249 8.96 -2.36 1.07
C ALA A 249 9.08 -1.73 -0.32
N PHE A 250 7.94 -1.36 -0.90
CA PHE A 250 7.83 -0.73 -2.21
C PHE A 250 7.24 0.67 -2.05
N ALA A 251 7.94 1.69 -2.54
CA ALA A 251 7.46 3.05 -2.71
C ALA A 251 7.51 3.44 -4.19
N ARG A 252 6.99 4.63 -4.52
CA ARG A 252 6.99 5.17 -5.88
C ARG A 252 8.39 5.30 -6.50
N ASP A 253 9.39 5.54 -5.67
CA ASP A 253 10.74 5.97 -6.02
C ASP A 253 11.84 5.07 -5.47
N HIS A 254 11.52 4.08 -4.63
CA HIS A 254 12.53 3.17 -4.05
C HIS A 254 11.94 1.83 -3.58
N VAL A 255 12.82 0.82 -3.48
CA VAL A 255 12.51 -0.53 -2.99
C VAL A 255 13.59 -0.98 -2.00
N VAL A 256 13.18 -1.45 -0.83
CA VAL A 256 14.13 -1.78 0.25
C VAL A 256 13.74 -3.01 1.05
N ASP A 257 14.72 -3.86 1.39
CA ASP A 257 14.56 -4.94 2.37
C ASP A 257 14.49 -4.34 3.78
N VAL A 258 13.28 -4.30 4.34
CA VAL A 258 13.01 -3.74 5.68
C VAL A 258 12.98 -4.81 6.77
N THR A 259 13.32 -6.06 6.46
CA THR A 259 13.13 -7.20 7.37
C THR A 259 13.76 -7.02 8.75
N LYS A 260 14.94 -6.39 8.83
CA LYS A 260 15.62 -6.11 10.10
C LYS A 260 14.78 -5.29 11.09
N ARG A 261 13.85 -4.46 10.60
CA ARG A 261 12.94 -3.68 11.46
C ARG A 261 11.93 -4.57 12.20
N TYR A 262 11.54 -5.70 11.59
CA TYR A 262 10.42 -6.53 12.05
C TYR A 262 10.85 -7.76 12.87
N THR A 263 12.14 -7.85 13.22
CA THR A 263 12.68 -8.96 14.03
C THR A 263 13.68 -8.48 15.08
N ARG A 264 13.71 -9.14 16.23
CA ARG A 264 14.81 -9.06 17.22
C ARG A 264 15.79 -10.22 17.12
N LYS A 265 15.50 -11.20 16.26
CA LYS A 265 16.21 -12.47 16.14
C LYS A 265 16.68 -12.68 14.69
N PHE A 266 17.43 -11.70 14.18
CA PHE A 266 17.80 -11.66 12.76
C PHE A 266 18.62 -12.90 12.33
N ASP A 267 19.51 -13.42 13.20
CA ASP A 267 20.29 -14.63 12.88
C ASP A 267 19.39 -15.87 12.73
N GLU A 268 18.38 -16.03 13.61
CA GLU A 268 17.39 -17.11 13.49
C GLU A 268 16.52 -16.93 12.23
N LEU A 269 16.25 -15.69 11.83
CA LEU A 269 15.50 -15.35 10.62
C LEU A 269 16.30 -15.65 9.36
N LEU A 270 17.58 -15.29 9.32
CA LEU A 270 18.48 -15.59 8.19
C LEU A 270 18.52 -17.09 7.91
N ALA A 271 18.50 -17.93 8.95
CA ALA A 271 18.43 -19.38 8.79
C ALA A 271 17.16 -19.87 8.07
N ARG A 272 16.10 -19.05 7.96
CA ARG A 272 14.86 -19.36 7.21
C ARG A 272 14.88 -18.82 5.78
N ARG A 273 15.76 -17.88 5.44
CA ARG A 273 15.88 -17.30 4.09
C ARG A 273 16.64 -18.23 3.15
N LYS A 274 15.95 -19.29 2.70
CA LYS A 274 16.54 -20.37 1.88
C LYS A 274 16.13 -20.36 0.42
N GLU A 275 15.17 -19.51 0.04
CA GLU A 275 14.65 -19.46 -1.33
C GLU A 275 15.70 -19.02 -2.37
N PHE A 276 16.68 -18.23 -1.95
CA PHE A 276 17.83 -17.79 -2.73
C PHE A 276 18.90 -17.21 -1.81
N SER A 277 20.08 -16.91 -2.33
CA SER A 277 21.16 -16.29 -1.56
C SER A 277 20.87 -14.82 -1.24
N GLU A 278 21.39 -14.34 -0.10
CA GLU A 278 21.35 -12.90 0.24
C GLU A 278 22.02 -12.01 -0.82
N GLN A 279 22.99 -12.55 -1.57
CA GLN A 279 23.61 -11.84 -2.68
C GLN A 279 22.62 -11.66 -3.85
N GLN A 280 21.89 -12.72 -4.23
CA GLN A 280 20.85 -12.64 -5.25
C GLN A 280 19.73 -11.67 -4.84
N LEU A 281 19.30 -11.71 -3.57
CA LEU A 281 18.32 -10.76 -3.05
C LEU A 281 18.82 -9.33 -3.18
N LYS A 282 20.02 -9.04 -2.68
CA LYS A 282 20.62 -7.72 -2.70
C LYS A 282 20.78 -7.19 -4.13
N GLN A 283 21.23 -8.03 -5.05
CA GLN A 283 21.38 -7.66 -6.47
C GLN A 283 20.02 -7.36 -7.12
N ALA A 284 19.02 -8.21 -6.91
CA ALA A 284 17.70 -8.01 -7.51
C ALA A 284 16.98 -6.79 -6.91
N VAL A 285 16.93 -6.67 -5.59
CA VAL A 285 16.31 -5.50 -4.92
C VAL A 285 17.04 -4.22 -5.31
N GLY A 286 18.38 -4.23 -5.34
CA GLY A 286 19.16 -3.07 -5.78
C GLY A 286 18.90 -2.67 -7.23
N ALA A 287 18.75 -3.64 -8.13
CA ALA A 287 18.42 -3.35 -9.53
C ALA A 287 17.02 -2.73 -9.69
N ILE A 288 16.03 -3.22 -8.92
CA ILE A 288 14.67 -2.68 -8.92
C ILE A 288 14.64 -1.28 -8.29
N ASP A 289 15.39 -1.07 -7.21
CA ASP A 289 15.52 0.22 -6.52
C ASP A 289 16.17 1.29 -7.40
N GLU A 290 17.26 0.94 -8.09
CA GLU A 290 17.91 1.80 -9.08
C GLU A 290 16.94 2.20 -10.19
N PHE A 291 16.19 1.23 -10.74
CA PHE A 291 15.16 1.52 -11.75
C PHE A 291 14.05 2.45 -11.21
N ALA A 292 13.58 2.23 -9.98
CA ALA A 292 12.58 3.07 -9.36
C ALA A 292 13.08 4.51 -9.17
N THR A 293 14.32 4.66 -8.72
CA THR A 293 14.97 5.94 -8.48
C THR A 293 15.17 6.70 -9.80
N ASP A 294 15.74 6.04 -10.81
CA ASP A 294 16.01 6.66 -12.12
C ASP A 294 14.72 7.14 -12.78
N ARG A 295 13.64 6.35 -12.67
CA ARG A 295 12.33 6.73 -13.19
C ARG A 295 11.75 7.93 -12.45
N ALA A 296 11.82 7.95 -11.12
CA ALA A 296 11.34 9.08 -10.32
C ALA A 296 12.13 10.37 -10.62
N LEU A 297 13.45 10.28 -10.82
CA LEU A 297 14.28 11.42 -11.20
C LEU A 297 13.94 11.96 -12.59
N ALA A 298 13.60 11.08 -13.55
CA ALA A 298 13.21 11.49 -14.90
C ALA A 298 11.83 12.20 -14.96
N GLU A 299 11.00 12.03 -13.93
CA GLU A 299 9.71 12.71 -13.79
C GLU A 299 9.82 14.09 -13.14
N LEU A 300 10.98 14.46 -12.58
CA LEU A 300 11.19 15.79 -12.02
C LEU A 300 11.25 16.84 -13.15
N PRO A 301 10.61 18.01 -12.98
CA PRO A 301 10.77 19.12 -13.93
C PRO A 301 12.24 19.48 -14.06
N GLU A 302 12.74 19.68 -15.29
CA GLU A 302 14.06 20.26 -15.48
C GLU A 302 14.13 21.59 -14.72
N ALA A 303 15.13 21.75 -13.86
CA ALA A 303 15.35 23.00 -13.15
C ALA A 303 15.66 24.10 -14.17
N GLY A 304 14.66 24.92 -14.47
CA GLY A 304 14.77 26.12 -15.30
C GLY A 304 15.51 27.25 -14.62
#